data_AF-A0A924I0R9-F1
#
_entry.id   AF-A0A924I0R9-F1
#
_cell.length_a   1.000
_cell.length_b   1.000
_cell.length_c   1.000
_cell.angle_alpha   90.00
_cell.angle_beta   90.00
_cell.angle_gamma   90.00
#
_symmetry.space_group_name_H-M   'P 1'
#
loop_
_entity.id
_entity.type
_entity.pdbx_description
1 polymer ?
#
loop_
_entity_poly.entity_id
_entity_poly.type
_entity_poly.pdbx_seq_one_letter_code
_entity_poly.pdbx_strand_id
1 'polypeptide(L)'
;MIQNGAPMQLTLTPEQAEFIQQELTIGHYANANDLVADALKLLANHRHDEWEKDVKEKVAIAAAELARGEGVEGETAIAALKARLH
;
A
#
# COMPACT_ATOMS: atom_id res chain seq x y z
N MET A 1 6.96 -3.30 -31.14
CA MET A 1 5.50 -3.11 -31.07
C MET A 1 5.16 -2.98 -29.59
N ILE A 2 4.83 -1.77 -29.11
CA ILE A 2 4.36 -1.56 -27.74
C ILE A 2 2.93 -2.13 -27.70
N GLN A 3 2.65 -3.11 -26.86
CA GLN A 3 1.28 -3.59 -26.70
C GLN A 3 0.46 -2.50 -26.02
N ASN A 4 -0.48 -1.90 -26.76
CA ASN A 4 -1.60 -1.18 -26.16
C ASN A 4 -2.35 -2.18 -25.27
N GLY A 5 -2.61 -1.80 -24.01
CA GLY A 5 -3.20 -2.68 -23.00
C GLY A 5 -4.46 -3.39 -23.48
N ALA A 6 -4.67 -4.63 -23.02
CA ALA A 6 -5.86 -5.40 -23.35
C ALA A 6 -7.12 -4.76 -22.72
N PRO A 7 -8.25 -4.69 -23.45
CA PRO A 7 -9.49 -4.16 -22.89
C PRO A 7 -9.98 -5.06 -21.75
N MET A 8 -10.27 -4.46 -20.60
CA MET A 8 -10.87 -5.13 -19.44
C MET A 8 -12.32 -4.66 -19.28
N GLN A 9 -13.24 -5.60 -19.14
CA GLN A 9 -14.65 -5.30 -18.83
C GLN A 9 -14.85 -5.39 -17.32
N LEU A 10 -15.37 -4.32 -16.73
CA LEU A 10 -15.70 -4.22 -15.32
C LEU A 10 -17.17 -3.82 -15.17
N THR A 11 -17.88 -4.47 -14.25
CA THR A 11 -19.22 -4.02 -13.85
C THR A 11 -19.08 -3.02 -12.72
N LEU A 12 -19.53 -1.79 -12.96
CA LEU A 12 -19.55 -0.72 -11.97
C LEU A 12 -20.81 -0.78 -11.13
N THR A 13 -20.72 -0.37 -9.87
CA THR A 13 -21.92 -0.02 -9.10
C THR A 13 -22.52 1.29 -9.63
N PRO A 14 -23.82 1.57 -9.40
CA PRO A 14 -24.44 2.82 -9.80
C PRO A 14 -23.69 4.06 -9.31
N GLU A 15 -23.20 4.02 -8.06
CA GLU A 15 -22.47 5.12 -7.43
C GLU A 15 -21.12 5.36 -8.11
N GLN A 16 -20.41 4.29 -8.47
CA GLN A 16 -19.14 4.38 -9.21
C GLN A 16 -19.35 4.97 -10.61
N ALA A 17 -20.41 4.55 -11.30
CA ALA A 17 -20.75 5.08 -12.61
C ALA A 17 -21.12 6.57 -12.56
N GLU A 18 -21.89 6.97 -11.55
CA GLU A 18 -22.25 8.37 -11.33
C GLU A 18 -21.02 9.23 -11.06
N PHE A 19 -20.12 8.79 -10.16
CA PHE A 19 -18.88 9.50 -9.86
C PHE A 19 -18.02 9.70 -11.11
N ILE A 20 -17.79 8.62 -11.89
CA ILE A 20 -17.02 8.73 -13.14
C ILE A 20 -17.68 9.71 -14.10
N GLN A 21 -19.01 9.65 -14.26
CA GLN A 21 -19.72 10.56 -15.16
C GLN A 21 -19.61 12.02 -14.71
N GLN A 22 -19.68 12.29 -13.41
CA GLN A 22 -19.52 13.64 -12.87
C GLN A 22 -18.12 14.20 -13.17
N GLU A 23 -17.07 13.42 -12.90
CA GLU A 23 -15.67 13.81 -13.14
C GLU A 23 -15.35 14.06 -14.63
N LEU A 24 -15.98 13.31 -15.53
CA LEU A 24 -15.90 13.56 -16.97
C LEU A 24 -16.68 14.83 -17.37
N THR A 25 -17.84 15.07 -16.76
CA THR A 25 -18.70 16.21 -17.10
C THR A 25 -18.08 17.53 -16.67
N ILE A 26 -17.44 17.57 -15.50
CA ILE A 26 -16.70 18.75 -15.03
C ILE A 26 -15.37 18.95 -15.77
N GLY A 27 -14.95 17.97 -16.57
CA GLY A 27 -13.76 18.06 -17.42
C GLY A 27 -12.45 17.81 -16.69
N HIS A 28 -12.47 17.23 -15.48
CA HIS A 28 -11.25 16.83 -14.79
C HIS A 28 -10.50 15.71 -15.52
N TYR A 29 -11.23 14.86 -16.23
CA TYR A 29 -10.67 13.77 -17.04
C TYR A 29 -11.27 13.77 -18.44
N ALA A 30 -10.45 13.44 -19.44
CA ALA A 30 -10.91 13.34 -20.82
C ALA A 30 -11.69 12.05 -21.10
N ASN A 31 -11.41 10.98 -20.35
CA ASN A 31 -12.07 9.69 -20.47
C ASN A 31 -11.95 8.88 -19.16
N ALA A 32 -12.76 7.83 -19.03
CA ALA A 32 -12.79 6.99 -17.84
C ALA A 32 -11.46 6.26 -17.56
N ASN A 33 -10.66 5.96 -18.59
CA ASN A 33 -9.37 5.29 -18.38
C ASN A 33 -8.37 6.19 -17.67
N ASP A 34 -8.36 7.49 -17.97
CA ASP A 34 -7.47 8.45 -17.30
C ASP A 34 -7.81 8.54 -15.79
N LEU A 35 -9.10 8.61 -15.47
CA LEU A 35 -9.59 8.58 -14.09
C LEU A 35 -9.20 7.29 -13.38
N VAL A 36 -9.43 6.14 -14.02
CA VAL A 36 -9.08 4.83 -13.45
C VAL A 36 -7.57 4.70 -13.24
N ALA A 37 -6.75 5.21 -14.18
CA ALA A 37 -5.30 5.20 -14.03
C ALA A 37 -4.84 6.00 -12.80
N ASP A 38 -5.42 7.18 -12.57
CA ASP A 38 -5.07 8.00 -11.42
C ASP A 38 -5.61 7.42 -10.10
N ALA A 39 -6.81 6.85 -10.10
CA ALA A 39 -7.33 6.12 -8.93
C ALA A 39 -6.43 4.92 -8.55
N LEU A 40 -5.90 4.19 -9.53
CA LEU A 40 -4.98 3.08 -9.29
C LEU A 40 -3.62 3.54 -8.77
N LYS A 41 -3.09 4.68 -9.27
CA LYS A 41 -1.86 5.28 -8.72
C LYS A 41 -2.06 5.70 -7.26
N LEU A 42 -3.20 6.33 -6.95
CA LEU A 42 -3.54 6.71 -5.59
C LEU A 42 -3.60 5.49 -4.66
N LEU A 43 -4.24 4.41 -5.11
CA LEU A 43 -4.30 3.16 -4.35
C LEU A 43 -2.91 2.55 -4.11
N ALA A 44 -2.03 2.58 -5.12
CA ALA A 44 -0.67 2.09 -4.98
C ALA A 44 0.14 2.92 -3.96
N ASN A 45 0.02 4.24 -4.01
CA ASN A 45 0.69 5.14 -3.08
C ASN A 45 0.17 4.98 -1.65
N HIS A 46 -1.15 4.87 -1.47
CA HIS A 46 -1.74 4.68 -0.13
C HIS A 46 -1.19 3.42 0.56
N ARG A 47 -1.09 2.31 -0.18
CA ARG A 47 -0.50 1.06 0.36
C ARG A 47 0.96 1.22 0.74
N HIS A 48 1.72 2.00 -0.03
CA HIS A 48 3.10 2.31 0.29
C HIS A 48 3.20 3.19 1.54
N ASP A 49 2.37 4.22 1.66
CA ASP A 49 2.36 5.14 2.79
C ASP A 49 1.94 4.46 4.10
N GLU A 50 0.95 3.56 4.05
CA GLU A 50 0.54 2.74 5.19
C GLU A 50 1.66 1.82 5.66
N TRP A 51 2.34 1.15 4.72
CA TRP A 51 3.49 0.31 5.02
C TRP A 51 4.64 1.12 5.61
N GLU A 52 4.95 2.28 5.02
CA GLU A 52 6.02 3.17 5.49
C GLU A 52 5.73 3.66 6.90
N LYS A 53 4.48 4.03 7.20
CA LYS A 53 4.06 4.43 8.54
C LYS A 53 4.24 3.31 9.56
N ASP A 54 3.75 2.11 9.24
CA ASP A 54 3.89 0.93 10.11
C ASP A 54 5.36 0.58 10.39
N VAL A 55 6.20 0.62 9.35
CA VAL A 55 7.65 0.36 9.51
C VAL A 55 8.32 1.43 10.35
N LYS A 56 8.05 2.72 10.11
CA LYS A 56 8.62 3.82 10.91
C LYS A 56 8.23 3.71 12.38
N GLU A 57 6.98 3.36 12.67
CA GLU A 57 6.51 3.15 14.04
C GLU A 57 7.25 2.00 14.72
N LYS A 58 7.35 0.84 14.06
CA LYS A 58 8.07 -0.33 14.58
C LYS A 58 9.56 -0.04 14.83
N VAL A 59 10.21 0.68 13.91
CA VAL A 59 11.62 1.07 14.06
C VAL A 59 11.79 2.04 15.23
N ALA A 60 10.89 3.01 15.40
CA ALA A 60 10.94 3.96 16.51
C ALA A 60 10.79 3.26 17.87
N ILE A 61 9.86 2.30 17.97
CA ILE A 61 9.67 1.48 19.17
C ILE A 61 10.94 0.68 19.48
N ALA A 62 11.46 -0.06 18.49
CA ALA A 62 12.67 -0.87 18.65
C ALA A 62 13.89 -0.02 19.05
N ALA A 63 14.05 1.17 18.45
CA ALA A 63 15.12 2.09 18.81
C ALA A 63 15.01 2.56 20.28
N ALA A 64 13.79 2.83 20.75
CA ALA A 64 13.55 3.22 22.13
C ALA A 64 13.81 2.06 23.12
N GLU A 65 13.44 0.83 22.77
CA GLU A 65 13.75 -0.38 23.55
C GLU A 65 15.26 -0.60 23.66
N LEU A 66 15.99 -0.49 22.55
CA LEU A 66 17.45 -0.58 22.54
C LEU A 66 18.10 0.51 23.41
N ALA A 67 17.60 1.75 23.35
CA ALA A 67 18.10 2.85 24.19
C ALA A 67 17.87 2.62 25.69
N ARG A 68 16.83 1.86 26.07
CA ARG A 68 16.58 1.43 27.45
C ARG A 68 17.39 0.19 27.87
N GLY A 69 18.17 -0.39 26.96
CA GLY A 69 18.95 -1.60 27.23
C GLY A 69 18.12 -2.88 27.17
N GLU A 70 16.92 -2.84 26.59
CA GLU A 70 16.02 -3.99 26.43
C GLU A 70 16.41 -4.87 25.20
N GLY A 71 17.48 -4.50 24.50
CA GLY A 71 18.05 -5.30 23.42
C GLY A 71 18.60 -6.63 23.91
N VAL A 72 18.43 -7.68 23.09
CA VAL A 72 19.01 -9.00 23.33
C VAL A 72 20.05 -9.27 22.26
N GLU A 73 21.18 -9.86 22.66
CA GLU A 73 22.21 -10.29 21.72
C GLU A 73 21.65 -11.28 20.70
N GLY A 74 21.99 -11.06 19.42
CA GLY A 74 21.36 -11.76 18.30
C GLY A 74 21.56 -13.28 18.37
N GLU A 75 22.75 -13.74 18.73
CA GLU A 75 23.05 -15.17 18.89
C GLU A 75 22.23 -15.80 20.02
N THR A 76 22.05 -15.08 21.13
CA THR A 76 21.24 -15.52 22.26
C THR A 76 19.76 -15.62 21.89
N ALA A 77 19.23 -14.63 21.16
CA ALA A 77 17.85 -14.63 20.69
C ALA A 77 17.56 -15.81 19.75
N ILE A 78 18.47 -16.09 18.79
CA ILE A 78 18.35 -17.22 17.86
C ILE A 78 18.40 -18.56 18.61
N ALA A 79 19.30 -18.72 19.57
CA ALA A 79 19.39 -19.94 20.37
C ALA A 79 18.10 -20.20 21.17
N ALA A 80 17.53 -19.15 21.79
CA ALA A 80 16.27 -19.24 22.51
C ALA A 80 15.09 -19.60 21.59
N LEU A 81 15.02 -19.04 20.39
CA LEU A 81 14.00 -19.38 19.39
C LEU A 81 14.08 -20.84 18.95
N LYS A 82 15.28 -21.34 18.64
CA LYS A 82 15.48 -22.75 18.24
C LYS A 82 15.06 -23.72 19.34
N ALA A 83 15.39 -23.42 20.59
CA ALA A 83 14.99 -24.23 21.73
C ALA A 83 13.46 -24.29 21.96
N ARG A 84 12.72 -23.27 21.47
CA ARG A 84 11.26 -23.16 21.63
C ARG A 84 10.46 -23.78 20.48
N LEU A 85 11.12 -24.07 19.36
CA LEU A 85 10.54 -24.66 18.14
C LEU A 85 10.85 -26.17 18.01
N HIS A 86 11.60 -26.75 18.95
CA HIS A 86 11.83 -28.18 19.10
C HIS A 86 10.91 -28.75 20.18
#